data_AF-A0A2I1BZ22-F1
#
_entry.id   AF-A0A2I1BZ22-F1
#
_cell.length_a   1.000
_cell.length_b   1.000
_cell.length_c   1.000
_cell.angle_alpha   90.00
_cell.angle_beta   90.00
_cell.angle_gamma   90.00
#
_symmetry.space_group_name_H-M   'P 1'
#
loop_
_entity.id
_entity.type
_entity.pdbx_description
1 polymer ?
#
loop_
_entity_poly.entity_id
_entity_poly.type
_entity_poly.pdbx_seq_one_letter_code
_entity_poly.pdbx_strand_id
1 'polypeptide(L)'
;MLSEHTFSFTSFQQDAVKALLSTTGISLLSILPILIFIVRQYGSAHPAQPRGCRRLGLPPGRSNLHDEFDHKYGQGTSSDVDDKGQPLCRVKALFTYPIKSCAAVELDVADVVSTGFAFDRQFCFAEQFAPDHASASDGKAQPYWDTRTLRNGHYSRLTLIRPEIWVPDPAAPDYAPDLDEVRSQGVMVVYYSRPAARGHLSYLVKLGIALRLLPRELSFSVPLVPPPDRAGAYPSVPVKIWKDTLVAYDYGQHLPHALREFLAPPDVGVSRPLTLFRVEPTHHRQVFRNAPRKEELGFQPVTVFADAYPLNILNIASVQDGPEAFAEDHWKRILIRPKAVKSDADAGIELHVACRTMRCRLPNVDPATGIRHASEPDRTLKSYRRIDPGDPTNACLGMQCVAAVQEFVICVGDTISLLETGEHRYIKMLNPGEVVEGV
;
A
#
# COMPACT_ATOMS: atom_id res chain seq x y z
N MET A 1 -15.54 -65.87 -45.81
CA MET A 1 -14.63 -65.49 -44.70
C MET A 1 -15.02 -64.10 -44.23
N LEU A 2 -14.92 -63.86 -42.92
CA LEU A 2 -15.34 -62.68 -42.14
C LEU A 2 -16.72 -62.84 -41.51
N SER A 3 -16.74 -63.55 -40.37
CA SER A 3 -17.77 -63.43 -39.35
C SER A 3 -17.32 -62.36 -38.37
N GLU A 4 -18.14 -61.33 -38.19
CA GLU A 4 -17.99 -60.33 -37.13
C GLU A 4 -18.11 -61.01 -35.75
N HIS A 5 -17.15 -60.75 -34.87
CA HIS A 5 -17.27 -61.09 -33.45
C HIS A 5 -17.90 -59.91 -32.72
N THR A 6 -19.21 -60.00 -32.49
CA THR A 6 -19.93 -59.11 -31.57
C THR A 6 -19.62 -59.56 -30.13
N PHE A 7 -18.82 -58.77 -29.40
CA PHE A 7 -18.54 -58.99 -27.98
C PHE A 7 -19.81 -58.67 -27.18
N SER A 8 -20.56 -59.71 -26.79
CA SER A 8 -21.71 -59.59 -25.88
C SER A 8 -21.20 -59.46 -24.45
N PHE A 9 -21.32 -58.26 -23.88
CA PHE A 9 -21.16 -58.03 -22.44
C PHE A 9 -22.29 -58.74 -21.69
N THR A 10 -21.98 -59.73 -20.86
CA THR A 10 -22.97 -60.47 -20.07
C THR A 10 -23.53 -59.59 -18.94
N SER A 11 -24.84 -59.72 -18.65
CA SER A 11 -25.55 -58.90 -17.65
C SER A 11 -24.88 -58.91 -16.26
N PHE A 12 -24.23 -60.02 -15.91
CA PHE A 12 -23.49 -60.19 -14.66
C PHE A 12 -22.32 -59.21 -14.50
N GLN A 13 -21.59 -58.90 -15.58
CA GLN A 13 -20.52 -57.90 -15.52
C GLN A 13 -21.06 -56.47 -15.39
N GLN A 14 -22.23 -56.18 -15.96
CA GLN A 14 -22.89 -54.88 -15.80
C GLN A 14 -23.38 -54.67 -14.37
N ASP A 15 -23.93 -55.70 -13.71
CA ASP A 15 -24.43 -55.60 -12.35
C ASP A 15 -23.29 -55.51 -11.32
N ALA A 16 -22.18 -56.24 -11.52
CA ALA A 16 -20.99 -56.12 -10.69
C ALA A 16 -20.35 -54.73 -10.78
N VAL A 17 -20.28 -54.13 -11.98
CA VAL A 17 -19.78 -52.76 -12.18
C VAL A 17 -20.71 -51.73 -11.53
N LYS A 18 -22.04 -51.88 -11.65
CA LYS A 18 -23.00 -51.01 -10.95
C LYS A 18 -22.90 -51.13 -9.43
N ALA A 19 -22.75 -52.34 -8.90
CA ALA A 19 -22.57 -52.57 -7.46
C ALA A 19 -21.27 -51.95 -6.94
N LEU A 20 -20.17 -52.11 -7.68
CA LEU A 20 -18.87 -51.51 -7.34
C LEU A 20 -18.90 -49.98 -7.41
N LEU A 21 -19.54 -49.40 -8.42
CA LEU A 21 -19.76 -47.95 -8.54
C LEU A 21 -20.68 -47.41 -7.43
N SER A 22 -21.70 -48.18 -7.02
CA SER A 22 -22.62 -47.78 -5.95
C SER A 22 -21.94 -47.81 -4.57
N THR A 23 -21.15 -48.84 -4.27
CA THR A 23 -20.45 -48.99 -2.98
C THR A 23 -19.30 -48.01 -2.84
N THR A 24 -18.53 -47.77 -3.91
CA THR A 24 -17.52 -46.70 -3.94
C THR A 24 -18.16 -45.32 -3.84
N GLY A 25 -19.26 -45.05 -4.55
CA GLY A 25 -20.01 -43.80 -4.45
C GLY A 25 -20.56 -43.52 -3.05
N ILE A 26 -21.14 -44.53 -2.41
CA ILE A 26 -21.66 -44.44 -1.03
C ILE A 26 -20.51 -44.20 -0.04
N SER A 27 -19.41 -44.94 -0.17
CA SER A 27 -18.23 -44.77 0.69
C SER A 27 -17.62 -43.37 0.57
N LEU A 28 -17.51 -42.85 -0.66
CA LEU A 28 -17.02 -41.50 -0.94
C LEU A 28 -17.95 -40.44 -0.33
N LEU A 29 -19.27 -40.61 -0.48
CA LEU A 29 -20.28 -39.72 0.11
C LEU A 29 -20.27 -39.72 1.64
N SER A 30 -19.94 -40.86 2.28
CA SER A 30 -19.82 -40.94 3.75
C SER A 30 -18.52 -40.37 4.30
N ILE A 31 -17.41 -40.42 3.54
CA ILE A 31 -16.10 -39.87 3.97
C ILE A 31 -15.99 -38.37 3.68
N LEU A 32 -16.64 -37.89 2.61
CA LEU A 32 -16.63 -36.48 2.20
C LEU A 32 -17.02 -35.48 3.32
N PRO A 33 -18.10 -35.67 4.12
CA PRO A 33 -18.43 -34.75 5.21
C PRO A 33 -17.39 -34.75 6.33
N ILE A 34 -16.75 -35.89 6.61
CA ILE A 34 -15.65 -35.98 7.60
C ILE A 34 -14.43 -35.23 7.08
N LEU A 35 -14.08 -35.42 5.81
CA LEU A 35 -12.98 -34.70 5.16
C LEU A 35 -13.26 -33.18 5.11
N ILE A 36 -14.49 -32.78 4.82
CA ILE A 36 -14.95 -31.37 4.85
C ILE A 36 -14.84 -30.80 6.27
N PHE A 37 -15.23 -31.56 7.29
CA PHE A 37 -15.12 -31.14 8.68
C PHE A 37 -13.66 -30.96 9.11
N ILE A 38 -12.78 -31.91 8.77
CA ILE A 38 -11.34 -31.82 9.01
C ILE A 38 -10.76 -30.62 8.26
N VAL A 39 -11.02 -30.48 6.95
CA VAL A 39 -10.56 -29.34 6.16
C VAL A 39 -11.10 -28.01 6.69
N ARG A 40 -12.32 -27.97 7.25
CA ARG A 40 -12.83 -26.76 7.91
C ARG A 40 -12.12 -26.46 9.22
N GLN A 41 -11.90 -27.45 10.07
CA GLN A 41 -11.20 -27.28 11.35
C GLN A 41 -9.75 -26.84 11.13
N TYR A 42 -9.05 -27.45 10.17
CA TYR A 42 -7.64 -27.14 9.87
C TYR A 42 -7.46 -25.99 8.85
N GLY A 43 -8.45 -25.72 8.00
CA GLY A 43 -8.43 -24.67 6.98
C GLY A 43 -9.02 -23.33 7.43
N SER A 44 -9.71 -23.28 8.58
CA SER A 44 -10.06 -22.03 9.29
C SER A 44 -8.96 -21.49 10.19
N ALA A 45 -7.71 -21.91 9.97
CA ALA A 45 -6.56 -21.15 10.45
C ALA A 45 -6.55 -19.78 9.76
N HIS A 46 -7.39 -18.85 10.24
CA HIS A 46 -7.03 -17.45 10.23
C HIS A 46 -5.61 -17.39 10.79
N PRO A 47 -4.71 -16.58 10.22
CA PRO A 47 -3.42 -16.34 10.85
C PRO A 47 -3.71 -16.03 12.32
N ALA A 48 -3.12 -16.82 13.22
CA ALA A 48 -3.22 -16.52 14.64
C ALA A 48 -2.81 -15.05 14.79
N GLN A 49 -3.66 -14.26 15.45
CA GLN A 49 -3.37 -12.85 15.67
C GLN A 49 -1.97 -12.74 16.30
N PRO A 50 -1.11 -11.82 15.81
CA PRO A 50 0.22 -11.65 16.37
C PRO A 50 0.15 -11.45 17.89
N ARG A 51 0.89 -12.26 18.63
CA ARG A 51 0.78 -12.31 20.09
C ARG A 51 1.31 -11.03 20.74
N GLY A 52 0.68 -10.59 21.82
CA GLY A 52 1.12 -9.41 22.57
C GLY A 52 1.07 -8.11 21.76
N CYS A 53 0.28 -8.07 20.69
CA CYS A 53 0.20 -6.92 19.79
C CYS A 53 -1.26 -6.48 19.59
N ARG A 54 -1.46 -5.18 19.36
CA ARG A 54 -2.72 -4.60 18.92
C ARG A 54 -2.64 -4.20 17.46
N ARG A 55 -3.73 -4.37 16.72
CA ARG A 55 -3.85 -3.94 15.33
C ARG A 55 -3.99 -2.42 15.26
N LEU A 56 -3.21 -1.78 14.41
CA LEU A 56 -3.38 -0.38 14.04
C LEU A 56 -4.45 -0.21 12.96
N GLY A 57 -5.12 0.94 13.01
CA GLY A 57 -6.14 1.35 12.06
C GLY A 57 -7.57 0.96 12.41
N LEU A 58 -8.49 1.50 11.61
CA LEU A 58 -9.92 1.36 11.85
C LEU A 58 -10.37 -0.10 11.80
N PRO A 59 -11.38 -0.49 12.61
CA PRO A 59 -12.04 -1.79 12.50
C PRO A 59 -12.49 -2.09 11.06
N PRO A 60 -12.45 -3.37 10.62
CA PRO A 60 -12.93 -3.74 9.29
C PRO A 60 -14.36 -3.25 9.05
N GLY A 61 -14.62 -2.67 7.88
CA GLY A 61 -15.93 -2.13 7.50
C GLY A 61 -16.24 -0.72 8.04
N ARG A 62 -15.35 -0.13 8.83
CA ARG A 62 -15.44 1.27 9.26
C ARG A 62 -14.48 2.13 8.45
N SER A 63 -14.95 3.28 7.97
CA SER A 63 -14.14 4.29 7.30
C SER A 63 -14.63 5.68 7.68
N ASN A 64 -13.70 6.62 7.85
CA ASN A 64 -14.03 8.04 8.01
C ASN A 64 -14.49 8.68 6.69
N LEU A 65 -14.33 8.00 5.55
CA LEU A 65 -14.82 8.38 4.23
C LEU A 65 -16.13 7.68 3.82
N HIS A 66 -16.82 6.98 4.72
CA HIS A 66 -18.09 6.30 4.39
C HIS A 66 -19.18 7.23 3.83
N ASP A 67 -19.14 8.50 4.21
CA ASP A 67 -20.05 9.55 3.75
C ASP A 67 -19.41 10.44 2.69
N GLU A 68 -18.29 10.04 2.07
CA GLU A 68 -17.53 10.94 1.19
C GLU A 68 -18.42 11.53 0.11
N PHE A 69 -19.28 10.76 -0.56
CA PHE A 69 -20.17 11.25 -1.62
C PHE A 69 -21.42 12.04 -1.14
N ASP A 70 -21.51 12.38 0.14
CA ASP A 70 -22.61 13.18 0.68
C ASP A 70 -22.59 14.60 0.11
N HIS A 71 -23.74 15.08 -0.36
CA HIS A 71 -23.91 16.41 -0.95
C HIS A 71 -23.44 17.56 -0.06
N LYS A 72 -23.38 17.38 1.26
CA LYS A 72 -22.84 18.39 2.18
C LYS A 72 -21.41 18.83 1.83
N TYR A 73 -20.60 17.93 1.26
CA TYR A 73 -19.23 18.27 0.80
C TYR A 73 -19.21 19.04 -0.52
N GLY A 74 -20.33 19.00 -1.27
CA GLY A 74 -20.56 19.79 -2.48
C GLY A 74 -21.33 21.09 -2.25
N GLN A 75 -21.64 21.46 -1.00
CA GLN A 75 -22.42 22.67 -0.67
C GLN A 75 -21.57 23.87 -0.22
N GLY A 76 -20.24 23.73 -0.16
CA GLY A 76 -19.32 24.74 0.36
C GLY A 76 -19.15 24.66 1.89
N THR A 77 -18.26 25.48 2.46
CA THR A 77 -17.90 25.41 3.87
C THR A 77 -19.07 25.49 4.84
N SER A 78 -18.99 24.71 5.92
CA SER A 78 -19.82 24.91 7.11
C SER A 78 -19.67 26.34 7.61
N SER A 79 -20.69 26.89 8.27
CA SER A 79 -20.65 28.22 8.92
C SER A 79 -19.57 28.39 10.01
N ASP A 80 -18.78 27.34 10.30
CA ASP A 80 -17.62 27.38 11.19
C ASP A 80 -16.50 28.20 10.53
N VAL A 81 -16.24 29.39 11.10
CA VAL A 81 -15.11 30.25 10.74
C VAL A 81 -14.10 30.35 11.88
N ASP A 82 -12.84 30.54 11.54
CA ASP A 82 -11.78 30.78 12.52
C ASP A 82 -11.87 32.20 13.10
N ASP A 83 -10.97 32.54 14.02
CA ASP A 83 -10.95 33.86 14.68
C ASP A 83 -10.71 35.02 13.69
N LYS A 84 -10.28 34.72 12.46
CA LYS A 84 -10.08 35.67 11.36
C LYS A 84 -11.24 35.68 10.37
N GLY A 85 -12.32 34.95 10.64
CA GLY A 85 -13.48 34.84 9.76
C GLY A 85 -13.25 33.96 8.53
N GLN A 86 -12.15 33.18 8.48
CA GLN A 86 -11.89 32.25 7.38
C GLN A 86 -12.55 30.90 7.63
N PRO A 87 -12.99 30.19 6.59
CA PRO A 87 -13.62 28.89 6.77
C PRO A 87 -12.70 27.86 7.42
N LEU A 88 -13.20 27.15 8.43
CA LEU A 88 -12.45 26.13 9.15
C LEU A 88 -12.47 24.79 8.40
N CYS A 89 -11.29 24.37 7.94
CA CYS A 89 -11.09 23.02 7.42
C CYS A 89 -10.82 22.04 8.57
N ARG A 90 -11.17 20.76 8.39
CA ARG A 90 -10.89 19.71 9.38
C ARG A 90 -10.26 18.48 8.72
N VAL A 91 -9.41 17.79 9.45
CA VAL A 91 -8.87 16.49 9.06
C VAL A 91 -10.01 15.48 8.99
N LYS A 92 -10.40 15.08 7.78
CA LYS A 92 -11.50 14.15 7.56
C LYS A 92 -11.09 12.69 7.75
N ALA A 93 -9.93 12.31 7.22
CA ALA A 93 -9.42 10.94 7.28
C ALA A 93 -7.89 10.95 7.19
N LEU A 94 -7.25 9.92 7.75
CA LEU A 94 -5.80 9.73 7.74
C LEU A 94 -5.47 8.38 7.12
N PHE A 95 -4.52 8.35 6.18
CA PHE A 95 -4.11 7.12 5.49
C PHE A 95 -2.59 6.96 5.53
N THR A 96 -2.14 5.81 6.01
CA THR A 96 -0.75 5.36 5.86
C THR A 96 -0.69 4.22 4.85
N TYR A 97 0.38 4.14 4.07
CA TYR A 97 0.62 3.11 3.04
C TYR A 97 1.86 2.32 3.40
N PRO A 98 1.77 1.28 4.25
CA PRO A 98 2.94 0.60 4.83
C PRO A 98 3.89 0.05 3.78
N ILE A 99 3.30 -0.49 2.71
CA ILE A 99 4.01 -0.96 1.52
C ILE A 99 3.68 -0.03 0.36
N LYS A 100 4.70 0.52 -0.30
CA LYS A 100 4.54 1.33 -1.51
C LYS A 100 3.67 0.61 -2.53
N SER A 101 2.67 1.31 -3.06
CA SER A 101 1.73 0.82 -4.10
C SER A 101 0.71 -0.23 -3.64
N CYS A 102 0.67 -0.59 -2.36
CA CYS A 102 -0.36 -1.47 -1.81
C CYS A 102 -1.52 -0.69 -1.18
N ALA A 103 -2.54 -1.38 -0.69
CA ALA A 103 -3.68 -0.75 -0.02
C ALA A 103 -3.25 0.03 1.24
N ALA A 104 -3.99 1.08 1.56
CA ALA A 104 -3.77 1.90 2.74
C ALA A 104 -4.30 1.23 4.01
N VAL A 105 -3.77 1.66 5.15
CA VAL A 105 -4.38 1.49 6.48
C VAL A 105 -4.96 2.86 6.87
N GLU A 106 -6.27 2.90 7.12
CA GLU A 106 -6.95 4.10 7.59
C GLU A 106 -6.84 4.22 9.11
N LEU A 107 -6.55 5.44 9.60
CA LEU A 107 -6.24 5.74 10.99
C LEU A 107 -7.20 6.82 11.55
N ASP A 108 -7.53 6.74 12.84
CA ASP A 108 -8.15 7.85 13.59
C ASP A 108 -7.09 8.80 14.17
N VAL A 109 -5.90 8.26 14.48
CA VAL A 109 -4.75 8.97 15.05
C VAL A 109 -3.49 8.45 14.37
N ALA A 110 -2.61 9.35 13.96
CA ALA A 110 -1.32 8.99 13.36
C ALA A 110 -0.18 9.75 14.03
N ASP A 111 0.83 9.00 14.46
CA ASP A 111 2.13 9.58 14.79
C ASP A 111 2.80 10.00 13.49
N VAL A 112 3.34 11.22 13.46
CA VAL A 112 4.15 11.73 12.37
C VAL A 112 5.59 11.75 12.84
N VAL A 113 6.48 11.20 12.03
CA VAL A 113 7.93 11.17 12.22
C VAL A 113 8.62 11.90 11.06
N SER A 114 9.95 12.02 11.12
CA SER A 114 10.73 12.75 10.12
C SER A 114 10.47 12.37 8.65
N THR A 115 10.02 11.14 8.38
CA THR A 115 9.75 10.60 7.04
C THR A 115 8.27 10.66 6.62
N GLY A 116 7.37 11.20 7.45
CA GLY A 116 5.91 11.20 7.23
C GLY A 116 5.16 10.48 8.34
N PHE A 117 3.96 9.95 8.07
CA PHE A 117 3.26 9.11 9.05
C PHE A 117 4.11 7.90 9.43
N ALA A 118 4.06 7.51 10.70
CA ALA A 118 4.66 6.29 11.18
C ALA A 118 4.23 5.12 10.27
N PHE A 119 5.21 4.28 9.94
CA PHE A 119 5.05 3.14 9.03
C PHE A 119 4.77 3.47 7.55
N ASP A 120 4.55 4.74 7.16
CA ASP A 120 4.27 5.06 5.75
C ASP A 120 5.46 4.73 4.85
N ARG A 121 5.21 3.91 3.83
CA ARG A 121 6.12 3.51 2.76
C ARG A 121 7.49 3.07 3.27
N GLN A 122 7.51 2.41 4.42
CA GLN A 122 8.72 1.78 4.96
C GLN A 122 9.10 0.51 4.19
N PHE A 123 8.14 -0.06 3.44
CA PHE A 123 8.35 -1.23 2.62
C PHE A 123 8.08 -0.97 1.13
N CYS A 124 8.74 -1.73 0.26
CA CYS A 124 8.43 -1.77 -1.17
C CYS A 124 8.70 -3.15 -1.77
N PHE A 125 7.99 -3.51 -2.85
CA PHE A 125 8.39 -4.64 -3.67
C PHE A 125 9.38 -4.18 -4.73
N ALA A 126 10.41 -4.98 -5.03
CA ALA A 126 11.33 -4.68 -6.13
C ALA A 126 11.73 -5.95 -6.89
N GLU A 127 12.00 -5.77 -8.18
CA GLU A 127 12.50 -6.81 -9.09
C GLU A 127 14.00 -6.66 -9.28
N GLN A 128 14.70 -7.79 -9.43
CA GLN A 128 16.12 -7.80 -9.77
C GLN A 128 16.30 -7.76 -11.29
N PHE A 129 17.19 -6.89 -11.75
CA PHE A 129 17.58 -6.74 -13.14
C PHE A 129 19.02 -7.21 -13.33
N ALA A 130 19.22 -7.96 -14.40
CA ALA A 130 20.57 -8.17 -14.91
C ALA A 130 21.08 -6.87 -15.55
N PRO A 131 22.38 -6.59 -15.47
CA PRO A 131 22.97 -5.48 -16.18
C PRO A 131 22.83 -5.66 -17.70
N ASP A 132 22.68 -4.55 -18.43
CA ASP A 132 22.59 -4.59 -19.90
C ASP A 132 23.88 -5.15 -20.51
N HIS A 133 23.78 -5.89 -21.62
CA HIS A 133 24.94 -6.54 -22.26
C HIS A 133 26.10 -5.58 -22.57
N ALA A 134 25.81 -4.33 -22.94
CA ALA A 134 26.82 -3.29 -23.20
C ALA A 134 27.54 -2.81 -21.93
N SER A 135 26.88 -2.88 -20.77
CA SER A 135 27.47 -2.52 -19.47
C SER A 135 28.14 -3.72 -18.78
N ALA A 136 27.76 -4.94 -19.17
CA ALA A 136 28.37 -6.19 -18.73
C ALA A 136 29.75 -6.42 -19.37
N SER A 137 29.98 -5.95 -20.61
CA SER A 137 31.28 -6.06 -21.29
C SER A 137 32.40 -5.25 -20.64
N ASP A 138 32.05 -4.17 -19.94
CA ASP A 138 33.01 -3.32 -19.21
C ASP A 138 33.37 -3.86 -17.81
N GLY A 139 32.82 -5.02 -17.42
CA GLY A 139 33.12 -5.69 -16.14
C GLY A 139 32.65 -4.95 -14.88
N LYS A 140 31.93 -3.84 -15.03
CA LYS A 140 31.53 -2.94 -13.92
C LYS A 140 30.08 -3.07 -13.48
N ALA A 141 29.21 -3.72 -14.27
CA ALA A 141 27.78 -3.70 -14.02
C ALA A 141 27.35 -4.90 -13.17
N GLN A 142 26.82 -4.63 -11.98
CA GLN A 142 26.27 -5.61 -11.04
C GLN A 142 24.75 -5.69 -11.20
N PRO A 143 24.10 -6.81 -10.82
CA PRO A 143 22.65 -6.88 -10.75
C PRO A 143 22.12 -5.84 -9.76
N TYR A 144 20.99 -5.22 -10.08
CA TYR A 144 20.38 -4.17 -9.25
C TYR A 144 18.91 -4.44 -9.01
N TRP A 145 18.41 -3.97 -7.87
CA TRP A 145 17.01 -4.02 -7.51
C TRP A 145 16.31 -2.73 -7.90
N ASP A 146 15.14 -2.83 -8.53
CA ASP A 146 14.35 -1.66 -8.94
C ASP A 146 12.89 -1.78 -8.50
N THR A 147 12.46 -0.77 -7.74
CA THR A 147 11.16 -0.73 -7.09
C THR A 147 10.01 -0.89 -8.09
N ARG A 148 9.05 -1.75 -7.75
CA ARG A 148 7.82 -1.95 -8.52
C ARG A 148 6.69 -1.09 -7.96
N THR A 149 5.91 -0.53 -8.88
CA THR A 149 4.76 0.33 -8.56
C THR A 149 3.56 -0.02 -9.42
N LEU A 150 2.40 0.56 -9.09
CA LEU A 150 1.19 0.46 -9.92
C LEU A 150 1.38 0.94 -11.38
N ARG A 151 2.47 1.67 -11.68
CA ARG A 151 2.78 2.15 -13.04
C ARG A 151 3.29 1.02 -13.94
N ASN A 152 3.84 -0.04 -13.34
CA ASN A 152 4.57 -1.10 -14.01
C ASN A 152 3.61 -2.22 -14.44
N GLY A 153 2.91 -2.06 -15.56
CA GLY A 153 2.15 -3.13 -16.23
C GLY A 153 1.29 -3.99 -15.28
N HIS A 154 1.65 -5.28 -15.16
CA HIS A 154 0.96 -6.29 -14.35
C HIS A 154 1.02 -6.05 -12.83
N TYR A 155 1.91 -5.17 -12.36
CA TYR A 155 1.99 -4.77 -10.95
C TYR A 155 0.85 -3.85 -10.49
N SER A 156 -0.14 -3.55 -11.36
CA SER A 156 -1.39 -2.89 -10.94
C SER A 156 -2.11 -3.66 -9.83
N ARG A 157 -1.92 -4.99 -9.76
CA ARG A 157 -2.46 -5.85 -8.70
C ARG A 157 -1.87 -5.61 -7.32
N LEU A 158 -0.78 -4.85 -7.18
CA LEU A 158 -0.25 -4.46 -5.87
C LEU A 158 -1.31 -3.74 -5.03
N THR A 159 -2.22 -2.99 -5.66
CA THR A 159 -3.30 -2.29 -4.95
C THR A 159 -4.26 -3.21 -4.21
N LEU A 160 -4.31 -4.49 -4.57
CA LEU A 160 -5.15 -5.51 -3.95
C LEU A 160 -4.43 -6.23 -2.79
N ILE A 161 -3.16 -5.91 -2.55
CA ILE A 161 -2.44 -6.39 -1.38
C ILE A 161 -2.79 -5.49 -0.19
N ARG A 162 -3.29 -6.10 0.87
CA ARG A 162 -3.78 -5.40 2.06
C ARG A 162 -2.81 -5.65 3.23
N PRO A 163 -2.00 -4.66 3.62
CA PRO A 163 -1.20 -4.75 4.83
C PRO A 163 -2.05 -4.45 6.07
N GLU A 164 -1.77 -5.16 7.17
CA GLU A 164 -2.20 -4.82 8.53
C GLU A 164 -0.96 -4.66 9.40
N ILE A 165 -0.90 -3.56 10.14
CA ILE A 165 0.19 -3.31 11.09
C ILE A 165 -0.29 -3.71 12.49
N TRP A 166 0.51 -4.51 13.17
CA TRP A 166 0.31 -4.93 14.55
C TRP A 166 1.50 -4.42 15.37
N VAL A 167 1.23 -3.60 16.38
CA VAL A 167 2.25 -3.02 17.25
C VAL A 167 2.17 -3.63 18.64
N PRO A 168 3.30 -3.77 19.36
CA PRO A 168 3.30 -4.32 20.72
C PRO A 168 2.36 -3.54 21.64
N ASP A 169 1.58 -4.26 22.44
CA ASP A 169 0.65 -3.68 23.39
C ASP A 169 0.86 -4.32 24.78
N PRO A 170 1.53 -3.62 25.72
CA PRO A 170 1.72 -4.10 27.08
C PRO A 170 0.41 -4.38 27.84
N ALA A 171 -0.73 -3.84 27.38
CA ALA A 171 -2.04 -4.13 27.96
C ALA A 171 -2.69 -5.41 27.40
N ALA A 172 -2.11 -6.03 26.36
CA ALA A 172 -2.64 -7.27 25.80
C ALA A 172 -2.45 -8.45 26.79
N PRO A 173 -3.45 -9.34 26.93
CA PRO A 173 -3.42 -10.41 27.93
C PRO A 173 -2.35 -11.48 27.66
N ASP A 174 -1.89 -11.59 26.41
CA ASP A 174 -0.88 -12.53 25.96
C ASP A 174 0.48 -11.86 25.70
N TYR A 175 0.66 -10.61 26.15
CA TYR A 175 1.90 -9.87 26.04
C TYR A 175 3.03 -10.53 26.84
N ALA A 176 4.17 -10.72 26.18
CA ALA A 176 5.43 -11.02 26.85
C ALA A 176 6.60 -10.34 26.09
N PRO A 177 7.57 -9.74 26.81
CA PRO A 177 8.64 -8.94 26.21
C PRO A 177 9.64 -9.75 25.38
N ASP A 178 9.69 -11.06 25.59
CA ASP A 178 10.55 -12.01 24.90
C ASP A 178 9.95 -12.55 23.60
N LEU A 179 8.67 -12.25 23.29
CA LEU A 179 8.03 -12.62 22.04
C LEU A 179 8.77 -12.02 20.83
N ASP A 180 8.95 -12.81 19.77
CA ASP A 180 9.58 -12.37 18.53
C ASP A 180 8.81 -11.16 17.94
N GLU A 181 7.48 -11.13 18.07
CA GLU A 181 6.61 -10.03 17.65
C GLU A 181 6.93 -8.72 18.40
N VAL A 182 7.15 -8.80 19.71
CA VAL A 182 7.47 -7.63 20.55
C VAL A 182 8.88 -7.14 20.30
N ARG A 183 9.85 -8.06 20.21
CA ARG A 183 11.27 -7.75 19.92
C ARG A 183 11.48 -7.14 18.53
N SER A 184 10.58 -7.44 17.59
CA SER A 184 10.55 -6.87 16.24
C SER A 184 9.84 -5.52 16.16
N GLN A 185 9.45 -4.94 17.31
CA GLN A 185 8.62 -3.73 17.41
C GLN A 185 7.27 -3.86 16.70
N GLY A 186 6.77 -5.09 16.55
CA GLY A 186 5.53 -5.42 15.90
C GLY A 186 5.69 -6.26 14.63
N VAL A 187 4.56 -6.57 14.01
CA VAL A 187 4.43 -7.44 12.85
C VAL A 187 3.54 -6.79 11.81
N MET A 188 3.89 -6.93 10.53
CA MET A 188 2.98 -6.65 9.43
C MET A 188 2.42 -7.95 8.87
N VAL A 189 1.10 -8.09 8.88
CA VAL A 189 0.40 -9.21 8.23
C VAL A 189 -0.07 -8.72 6.86
N VAL A 190 0.34 -9.42 5.81
CA VAL A 190 0.08 -9.02 4.42
C VAL A 190 -0.89 -10.00 3.80
N TYR A 191 -2.06 -9.50 3.40
CA TYR A 191 -3.13 -10.27 2.80
C TYR A 191 -3.22 -10.05 1.29
N TYR A 192 -3.55 -11.10 0.55
CA TYR A 192 -3.69 -11.04 -0.91
C TYR A 192 -4.61 -12.15 -1.42
N SER A 193 -5.29 -11.91 -2.55
CA SER A 193 -6.19 -12.90 -3.14
C SER A 193 -5.44 -14.16 -3.58
N ARG A 194 -6.02 -15.33 -3.30
CA ARG A 194 -5.50 -16.61 -3.78
C ARG A 194 -5.41 -16.61 -5.32
N PRO A 195 -4.24 -16.90 -5.91
CA PRO A 195 -4.12 -17.10 -7.36
C PRO A 195 -5.07 -18.19 -7.84
N ALA A 196 -5.63 -18.02 -9.04
CA ALA A 196 -6.38 -19.10 -9.68
C ALA A 196 -5.43 -20.25 -10.01
N ALA A 197 -5.78 -21.48 -9.63
CA ALA A 197 -5.03 -22.66 -10.08
C ALA A 197 -5.14 -22.81 -11.61
N ARG A 198 -4.16 -23.50 -12.22
CA ARG A 198 -4.10 -23.70 -13.68
C ARG A 198 -4.94 -24.89 -14.13
N GLY A 199 -5.45 -24.83 -15.36
CA GLY A 199 -6.13 -25.95 -16.01
C GLY A 199 -7.35 -26.47 -15.23
N HIS A 200 -7.53 -27.78 -15.19
CA HIS A 200 -8.65 -28.43 -14.50
C HIS A 200 -8.65 -28.20 -12.98
N LEU A 201 -7.49 -27.96 -12.37
CA LEU A 201 -7.37 -27.61 -10.94
C LEU A 201 -8.02 -26.25 -10.62
N SER A 202 -8.18 -25.35 -11.60
CA SER A 202 -8.88 -24.07 -11.43
C SER A 202 -10.31 -24.28 -10.96
N TYR A 203 -11.01 -25.24 -11.56
CA TYR A 203 -12.40 -25.56 -11.20
C TYR A 203 -12.48 -26.13 -9.79
N LEU A 204 -11.54 -27.00 -9.40
CA LEU A 204 -11.47 -27.56 -8.05
C LEU A 204 -11.21 -26.48 -6.99
N VAL A 205 -10.31 -25.54 -7.26
CA VAL A 205 -10.05 -24.42 -6.34
C VAL A 205 -11.25 -23.49 -6.24
N LYS A 206 -11.89 -23.13 -7.37
CA LYS A 206 -13.10 -22.31 -7.38
C LYS A 206 -14.25 -23.00 -6.63
N LEU A 207 -14.43 -24.30 -6.84
CA LEU A 207 -15.43 -25.11 -6.13
C LEU A 207 -15.11 -25.17 -4.63
N GLY A 208 -13.85 -25.42 -4.25
CA GLY A 208 -13.42 -25.42 -2.86
C GLY A 208 -13.65 -24.08 -2.16
N ILE A 209 -13.41 -22.97 -2.85
CA ILE A 209 -13.75 -21.62 -2.38
C ILE A 209 -15.27 -21.45 -2.22
N ALA A 210 -16.06 -21.86 -3.23
CA ALA A 210 -17.52 -21.75 -3.21
C ALA A 210 -18.13 -22.56 -2.06
N LEU A 211 -17.58 -23.74 -1.78
CA LEU A 211 -17.95 -24.63 -0.68
C LEU A 211 -17.36 -24.22 0.68
N ARG A 212 -16.59 -23.12 0.75
CA ARG A 212 -15.88 -22.63 1.94
C ARG A 212 -14.94 -23.68 2.57
N LEU A 213 -14.32 -24.50 1.73
CA LEU A 213 -13.27 -25.46 2.08
C LEU A 213 -11.88 -24.85 1.92
N LEU A 214 -11.75 -23.86 1.04
CA LEU A 214 -10.50 -23.12 0.82
C LEU A 214 -10.73 -21.63 1.07
N PRO A 215 -9.79 -20.93 1.74
CA PRO A 215 -9.90 -19.50 1.92
C PRO A 215 -9.67 -18.78 0.59
N ARG A 216 -10.43 -17.69 0.39
CA ARG A 216 -10.33 -16.80 -0.78
C ARG A 216 -9.06 -15.95 -0.75
N GLU A 217 -8.64 -15.59 0.46
CA GLU A 217 -7.48 -14.78 0.74
C GLU A 217 -6.37 -15.66 1.32
N LEU A 218 -5.13 -15.32 1.01
CA LEU A 218 -3.92 -15.86 1.60
C LEU A 218 -3.21 -14.74 2.34
N SER A 219 -2.34 -15.10 3.27
CA SER A 219 -1.57 -14.13 4.03
C SER A 219 -0.23 -14.69 4.47
N PHE A 220 0.72 -13.78 4.69
CA PHE A 220 2.00 -14.06 5.33
C PHE A 220 2.34 -12.91 6.28
N SER A 221 3.22 -13.17 7.24
CA SER A 221 3.61 -12.19 8.26
C SER A 221 5.09 -11.87 8.13
N VAL A 222 5.44 -10.60 8.36
CA VAL A 222 6.83 -10.13 8.40
C VAL A 222 7.04 -9.24 9.63
N PRO A 223 8.22 -9.30 10.28
CA PRO A 223 8.50 -8.39 11.40
C PRO A 223 8.61 -6.95 10.91
N LEU A 224 8.09 -5.99 11.70
CA LEU A 224 8.19 -4.57 11.34
C LEU A 224 9.65 -4.12 11.33
N VAL A 225 10.49 -4.60 12.25
CA VAL A 225 11.94 -4.40 12.27
C VAL A 225 12.63 -5.75 12.35
N PRO A 226 13.72 -6.01 11.60
CA PRO A 226 14.47 -7.25 11.74
C PRO A 226 14.84 -7.53 13.20
N PRO A 227 14.58 -8.73 13.73
CA PRO A 227 14.96 -9.08 15.10
C PRO A 227 16.47 -8.90 15.31
N PRO A 228 16.93 -8.28 16.41
CA PRO A 228 18.35 -8.01 16.64
C PRO A 228 19.24 -9.27 16.62
N ASP A 229 18.71 -10.40 17.07
CA ASP A 229 19.38 -11.71 17.11
C ASP A 229 19.42 -12.44 15.76
N ARG A 230 18.54 -12.07 14.82
CA ARG A 230 18.46 -12.66 13.48
C ARG A 230 18.78 -11.66 12.37
N ALA A 231 19.49 -10.58 12.68
CA ALA A 231 19.87 -9.55 11.71
C ALA A 231 20.58 -10.11 10.46
N GLY A 232 21.40 -11.16 10.62
CA GLY A 232 22.08 -11.84 9.50
C GLY A 232 21.15 -12.51 8.49
N ALA A 233 19.88 -12.75 8.83
CA ALA A 233 18.88 -13.30 7.91
C ALA A 233 18.28 -12.24 6.97
N TYR A 234 18.62 -10.96 7.16
CA TYR A 234 18.08 -9.82 6.42
C TYR A 234 19.22 -9.01 5.80
N PRO A 235 19.78 -9.44 4.66
CA PRO A 235 20.90 -8.74 4.05
C PRO A 235 20.48 -7.33 3.60
N SER A 236 21.33 -6.34 3.89
CA SER A 236 21.18 -4.98 3.40
C SER A 236 21.62 -4.90 1.94
N VAL A 237 20.74 -4.42 1.06
CA VAL A 237 21.03 -4.26 -0.37
C VAL A 237 20.57 -2.90 -0.89
N PRO A 238 21.27 -2.33 -1.89
CA PRO A 238 20.82 -1.13 -2.56
C PRO A 238 19.59 -1.42 -3.43
N VAL A 239 18.53 -0.64 -3.23
CA VAL A 239 17.27 -0.69 -3.96
C VAL A 239 17.01 0.66 -4.62
N LYS A 240 16.92 0.63 -5.95
CA LYS A 240 16.65 1.81 -6.75
C LYS A 240 15.19 2.24 -6.58
N ILE A 241 15.01 3.54 -6.35
CA ILE A 241 13.71 4.22 -6.37
C ILE A 241 13.85 5.49 -7.21
N TRP A 242 13.21 5.49 -8.38
CA TRP A 242 13.32 6.59 -9.35
C TRP A 242 14.78 6.85 -9.77
N LYS A 243 15.29 8.04 -9.45
CA LYS A 243 16.65 8.49 -9.72
C LYS A 243 17.57 8.35 -8.51
N ASP A 244 17.09 7.72 -7.44
CA ASP A 244 17.77 7.57 -6.16
C ASP A 244 17.92 6.09 -5.79
N THR A 245 18.74 5.79 -4.78
CA THR A 245 18.98 4.44 -4.27
C THR A 245 18.97 4.46 -2.74
N LEU A 246 18.16 3.61 -2.14
CA LEU A 246 18.10 3.41 -0.70
C LEU A 246 18.72 2.06 -0.33
N VAL A 247 19.38 1.98 0.81
CA VAL A 247 19.75 0.69 1.40
C VAL A 247 18.56 0.13 2.16
N ALA A 248 18.23 -1.13 1.91
CA ALA A 248 17.08 -1.79 2.48
C ALA A 248 17.38 -3.26 2.81
N TYR A 249 16.74 -3.77 3.85
CA TYR A 249 16.78 -5.16 4.25
C TYR A 249 15.92 -6.02 3.31
N ASP A 250 16.48 -7.12 2.79
CA ASP A 250 15.76 -8.11 1.99
C ASP A 250 14.91 -9.04 2.88
N TYR A 251 13.60 -9.06 2.65
CA TYR A 251 12.65 -9.90 3.36
C TYR A 251 12.24 -11.16 2.56
N GLY A 252 13.00 -11.52 1.53
CA GLY A 252 12.68 -12.59 0.58
C GLY A 252 12.39 -13.94 1.20
N GLN A 253 12.99 -14.26 2.36
CA GLN A 253 12.73 -15.49 3.12
C GLN A 253 11.26 -15.65 3.55
N HIS A 254 10.52 -14.55 3.69
CA HIS A 254 9.11 -14.56 4.13
C HIS A 254 8.13 -14.66 2.97
N LEU A 255 8.59 -14.52 1.71
CA LEU A 255 7.68 -14.38 0.57
C LEU A 255 7.16 -15.73 0.11
N PRO A 256 5.83 -15.98 0.20
CA PRO A 256 5.26 -17.22 -0.28
C PRO A 256 5.29 -17.27 -1.81
N HIS A 257 5.53 -18.46 -2.37
CA HIS A 257 5.51 -18.68 -3.83
C HIS A 257 4.19 -18.21 -4.47
N ALA A 258 3.06 -18.44 -3.79
CA ALA A 258 1.74 -18.03 -4.26
C ALA A 258 1.59 -16.50 -4.42
N LEU A 259 2.34 -15.68 -3.68
CA LEU A 259 2.32 -14.22 -3.89
C LEU A 259 2.99 -13.84 -5.22
N ARG A 260 4.06 -14.56 -5.59
CA ARG A 260 4.72 -14.34 -6.89
C ARG A 260 3.77 -14.67 -8.03
N GLU A 261 3.03 -15.77 -7.95
CA GLU A 261 1.99 -16.12 -8.92
C GLU A 261 0.84 -15.10 -8.96
N PHE A 262 0.51 -14.50 -7.81
CA PHE A 262 -0.51 -13.45 -7.72
C PHE A 262 -0.07 -12.17 -8.44
N LEU A 263 1.17 -11.74 -8.23
CA LEU A 263 1.70 -10.47 -8.76
C LEU A 263 2.17 -10.58 -10.20
N ALA A 264 2.94 -11.62 -10.53
CA ALA A 264 3.54 -11.85 -11.83
C ALA A 264 3.05 -13.20 -12.37
N PRO A 265 1.82 -13.26 -12.91
CA PRO A 265 1.32 -14.50 -13.44
C PRO A 265 2.16 -14.96 -14.66
N PRO A 266 2.23 -16.27 -14.90
CA PRO A 266 3.25 -16.89 -15.78
C PRO A 266 3.11 -16.53 -17.26
N ASP A 267 1.92 -16.08 -17.66
CA ASP A 267 1.57 -15.58 -18.98
C ASP A 267 2.29 -14.28 -19.35
N VAL A 268 2.92 -13.61 -18.37
CA VAL A 268 3.69 -12.37 -18.57
C VAL A 268 5.09 -12.62 -19.15
N GLY A 269 5.57 -13.87 -19.22
CA GLY A 269 6.77 -14.24 -19.99
C GLY A 269 8.12 -13.80 -19.41
N VAL A 270 8.16 -13.06 -18.30
CA VAL A 270 9.40 -12.66 -17.61
C VAL A 270 9.26 -12.98 -16.12
N SER A 271 10.00 -13.99 -15.65
CA SER A 271 10.11 -14.29 -14.21
C SER A 271 11.43 -13.75 -13.70
N ARG A 272 11.42 -12.50 -13.23
CA ARG A 272 12.54 -11.93 -12.49
C ARG A 272 12.39 -12.24 -10.99
N PRO A 273 13.50 -12.37 -10.24
CA PRO A 273 13.42 -12.41 -8.78
C PRO A 273 12.67 -11.19 -8.27
N LEU A 274 11.62 -11.44 -7.48
CA LEU A 274 10.80 -10.44 -6.81
C LEU A 274 10.92 -10.64 -5.30
N THR A 275 11.20 -9.56 -4.57
CA THR A 275 11.24 -9.58 -3.11
C THR A 275 10.57 -8.36 -2.50
N LEU A 276 10.34 -8.43 -1.18
CA LEU A 276 9.91 -7.31 -0.34
C LEU A 276 11.13 -6.74 0.35
N PHE A 277 11.23 -5.41 0.36
CA PHE A 277 12.29 -4.67 1.00
C PHE A 277 11.74 -3.80 2.10
N ARG A 278 12.47 -3.70 3.20
CA ARG A 278 12.25 -2.69 4.25
C ARG A 278 13.42 -1.73 4.26
N VAL A 279 13.16 -0.43 4.20
CA VAL A 279 14.24 0.57 4.32
C VAL A 279 14.99 0.41 5.65
N GLU A 280 16.30 0.59 5.61
CA GLU A 280 17.11 0.63 6.82
C GLU A 280 16.79 1.93 7.61
N PRO A 281 16.57 1.87 8.94
CA PRO A 281 16.16 3.04 9.73
C PRO A 281 17.11 4.24 9.70
N THR A 282 18.38 4.04 9.31
CA THR A 282 19.39 5.10 9.21
C THR A 282 19.50 5.68 7.80
N HIS A 283 18.88 5.07 6.80
CA HIS A 283 18.94 5.49 5.40
C HIS A 283 17.67 6.23 4.99
N HIS A 284 17.80 7.54 4.77
CA HIS A 284 16.72 8.40 4.29
C HIS A 284 17.15 9.19 3.05
N ARG A 285 16.17 9.61 2.24
CA ARG A 285 16.39 10.50 1.09
C ARG A 285 16.05 11.93 1.48
N GLN A 286 17.00 12.84 1.33
CA GLN A 286 16.80 14.26 1.59
C GLN A 286 15.92 14.89 0.51
N VAL A 287 14.98 15.72 0.92
CA VAL A 287 14.03 16.40 0.05
C VAL A 287 14.43 17.87 -0.05
N PHE A 288 15.03 18.26 -1.18
CA PHE A 288 15.42 19.65 -1.44
C PHE A 288 14.31 20.41 -2.19
N ARG A 289 14.33 20.43 -3.53
CA ARG A 289 13.23 20.92 -4.41
C ARG A 289 12.43 22.10 -3.81
N ASN A 290 11.11 21.94 -3.64
CA ASN A 290 10.23 22.95 -3.07
C ASN A 290 10.09 22.86 -1.55
N ALA A 291 10.86 21.98 -0.89
CA ALA A 291 10.86 21.91 0.56
C ALA A 291 11.65 23.10 1.14
N PRO A 292 11.24 23.59 2.32
CA PRO A 292 12.08 24.46 3.13
C PRO A 292 13.48 23.88 3.34
N ARG A 293 14.46 24.76 3.51
CA ARG A 293 15.86 24.35 3.73
C ARG A 293 16.16 24.18 5.21
N LYS A 294 17.30 23.55 5.48
CA LYS A 294 17.79 23.35 6.85
C LYS A 294 17.91 24.65 7.63
N GLU A 295 18.23 25.76 6.97
CA GLU A 295 18.37 27.07 7.60
C GLU A 295 17.02 27.61 8.10
N GLU A 296 15.92 27.21 7.47
CA GLU A 296 14.55 27.62 7.82
C GLU A 296 13.94 26.71 8.90
N LEU A 297 14.10 25.39 8.76
CA LEU A 297 13.48 24.41 9.68
C LEU A 297 14.39 23.91 10.81
N GLY A 298 15.69 24.18 10.73
CA GLY A 298 16.72 23.55 11.58
C GLY A 298 17.11 22.13 11.14
N PHE A 299 16.34 21.50 10.25
CA PHE A 299 16.61 20.18 9.67
C PHE A 299 16.24 20.14 8.18
N GLN A 300 16.88 19.23 7.43
CA GLN A 300 16.46 18.97 6.05
C GLN A 300 15.35 17.92 6.05
N PRO A 301 14.18 18.19 5.46
CA PRO A 301 13.11 17.19 5.33
C PRO A 301 13.59 15.93 4.60
N VAL A 302 13.07 14.78 5.01
CA VAL A 302 13.46 13.48 4.49
C VAL A 302 12.27 12.60 4.13
N THR A 303 12.52 11.57 3.33
CA THR A 303 11.53 10.55 2.97
C THR A 303 12.21 9.19 2.77
N VAL A 304 11.41 8.12 2.76
CA VAL A 304 11.82 6.75 2.42
C VAL A 304 11.34 6.38 1.01
N PHE A 305 10.56 5.30 0.83
CA PHE A 305 10.01 4.90 -0.47
C PHE A 305 8.81 5.74 -0.94
N ALA A 306 8.44 6.85 -0.28
CA ALA A 306 7.54 7.84 -0.88
C ALA A 306 8.10 8.40 -2.18
N ASP A 307 7.28 9.03 -3.02
CA ASP A 307 7.82 9.55 -4.29
C ASP A 307 8.69 10.79 -4.07
N ALA A 308 8.27 11.65 -3.15
CA ALA A 308 8.68 13.04 -3.20
C ALA A 308 8.81 13.71 -1.83
N TYR A 309 7.72 13.75 -1.05
CA TYR A 309 7.64 14.46 0.24
C TYR A 309 6.99 13.53 1.29
N PRO A 310 7.21 13.79 2.59
CA PRO A 310 6.73 12.95 3.68
C PRO A 310 5.21 12.95 3.85
N LEU A 311 4.52 14.06 3.55
CA LEU A 311 3.08 14.21 3.71
C LEU A 311 2.42 14.65 2.41
N ASN A 312 1.16 14.23 2.20
CA ASN A 312 0.33 14.71 1.10
C ASN A 312 -1.09 14.96 1.61
N ILE A 313 -1.63 16.14 1.30
CA ILE A 313 -3.01 16.50 1.60
C ILE A 313 -3.85 16.54 0.32
N LEU A 314 -5.16 16.33 0.47
CA LEU A 314 -6.13 16.42 -0.60
C LEU A 314 -7.45 16.90 -0.01
N ASN A 315 -8.08 17.90 -0.63
CA ASN A 315 -9.41 18.32 -0.24
C ASN A 315 -10.47 17.41 -0.88
N ILE A 316 -11.47 17.01 -0.09
CA ILE A 316 -12.58 16.18 -0.57
C ILE A 316 -13.39 16.89 -1.66
N ALA A 317 -13.57 18.21 -1.55
CA ALA A 317 -14.25 19.01 -2.57
C ALA A 317 -13.51 18.98 -3.92
N SER A 318 -12.16 18.89 -3.91
CA SER A 318 -11.34 18.76 -5.13
C SER A 318 -11.53 17.43 -5.84
N VAL A 319 -11.97 16.39 -5.14
CA VAL A 319 -12.26 15.07 -5.73
C VAL A 319 -13.68 15.03 -6.28
N GLN A 320 -14.62 15.71 -5.62
CA GLN A 320 -16.03 15.75 -6.00
C GLN A 320 -16.39 16.87 -6.97
N ASP A 321 -15.46 17.78 -7.26
CA ASP A 321 -15.71 18.98 -8.06
C ASP A 321 -16.77 19.91 -7.40
N GLY A 322 -16.66 20.09 -6.08
CA GLY A 322 -17.53 20.96 -5.29
C GLY A 322 -17.15 22.45 -5.36
N PRO A 323 -17.93 23.37 -4.74
CA PRO A 323 -17.70 24.82 -4.79
C PRO A 323 -16.33 25.30 -4.31
N GLU A 324 -15.69 24.55 -3.41
CA GLU A 324 -14.35 24.83 -2.86
C GLU A 324 -13.27 23.92 -3.45
N ALA A 325 -13.56 23.28 -4.59
CA ALA A 325 -12.59 22.47 -5.29
C ALA A 325 -11.31 23.28 -5.52
N PHE A 326 -10.20 22.66 -5.16
CA PHE A 326 -8.85 23.16 -5.36
C PHE A 326 -8.48 24.41 -4.55
N ALA A 327 -9.24 24.74 -3.49
CA ALA A 327 -8.87 25.82 -2.56
C ALA A 327 -7.44 25.65 -2.01
N GLU A 328 -6.99 24.40 -1.84
CA GLU A 328 -5.65 24.06 -1.37
C GLU A 328 -4.51 24.40 -2.34
N ASP A 329 -4.79 24.67 -3.62
CA ASP A 329 -3.78 24.88 -4.68
C ASP A 329 -2.87 26.10 -4.43
N HIS A 330 -3.30 27.02 -3.56
CA HIS A 330 -2.58 28.26 -3.23
C HIS A 330 -2.10 28.29 -1.79
N TRP A 331 -2.27 27.22 -1.01
CA TRP A 331 -1.82 27.20 0.38
C TRP A 331 -0.31 27.09 0.42
N LYS A 332 0.35 27.95 1.20
CA LYS A 332 1.81 27.92 1.40
C LYS A 332 2.17 27.43 2.79
N ARG A 333 1.43 27.88 3.80
CA ARG A 333 1.62 27.47 5.20
C ARG A 333 0.26 27.30 5.85
N ILE A 334 0.11 26.20 6.59
CA ILE A 334 -1.11 25.85 7.32
C ILE A 334 -0.75 25.49 8.75
N LEU A 335 -1.71 25.64 9.66
CA LEU A 335 -1.58 25.32 11.07
C LEU A 335 -2.59 24.26 11.46
N ILE A 336 -2.14 23.14 11.99
CA ILE A 336 -3.00 22.08 12.52
C ILE A 336 -3.16 22.27 14.02
N ARG A 337 -4.42 22.32 14.49
CA ARG A 337 -4.75 22.43 15.92
C ARG A 337 -5.55 21.23 16.39
N PRO A 338 -5.19 20.62 17.53
CA PRO A 338 -5.94 19.52 18.10
C PRO A 338 -7.40 19.91 18.40
N LYS A 339 -8.35 19.05 18.04
CA LYS A 339 -9.79 19.28 18.32
C LYS A 339 -10.11 19.47 19.81
N ALA A 340 -9.34 18.81 20.69
CA ALA A 340 -9.61 18.76 22.13
C ALA A 340 -9.18 20.02 22.90
N VAL A 341 -8.41 20.93 22.29
CA VAL A 341 -7.84 22.09 22.97
C VAL A 341 -8.73 23.32 22.76
N LYS A 342 -9.21 23.90 23.88
CA LYS A 342 -10.06 25.12 23.91
C LYS A 342 -9.29 26.41 24.26
N SER A 343 -7.98 26.34 24.49
CA SER A 343 -7.15 27.49 24.88
C SER A 343 -5.99 27.73 23.93
N ASP A 344 -5.75 28.99 23.57
CA ASP A 344 -4.65 29.52 22.73
C ASP A 344 -3.21 29.20 23.19
N ALA A 345 -3.04 28.49 24.31
CA ALA A 345 -1.74 28.21 24.91
C ALA A 345 -0.97 27.06 24.25
N ASP A 346 -1.58 26.30 23.34
CA ASP A 346 -0.91 25.19 22.65
C ASP A 346 -0.56 25.60 21.21
N ALA A 347 0.74 25.63 20.92
CA ALA A 347 1.27 25.98 19.62
C ALA A 347 0.83 24.89 18.62
N GLY A 348 -0.12 25.22 17.74
CA GLY A 348 -0.49 24.33 16.64
C GLY A 348 0.73 23.92 15.82
N ILE A 349 0.61 22.82 15.07
CA ILE A 349 1.71 22.32 14.26
C ILE A 349 1.66 22.96 12.88
N GLU A 350 2.69 23.73 12.55
CA GLU A 350 2.84 24.36 11.25
C GLU A 350 3.30 23.34 10.19
N LEU A 351 2.61 23.31 9.05
CA LEU A 351 3.01 22.55 7.87
C LEU A 351 3.29 23.53 6.72
N HIS A 352 4.43 23.35 6.09
CA HIS A 352 4.77 23.97 4.82
C HIS A 352 4.15 23.14 3.69
N VAL A 353 3.33 23.80 2.89
CA VAL A 353 2.79 23.23 1.66
C VAL A 353 3.83 23.51 0.57
N ALA A 354 4.62 22.49 0.24
CA ALA A 354 5.80 22.64 -0.61
C ALA A 354 5.41 22.89 -2.08
N CYS A 355 4.63 21.98 -2.66
CA CYS A 355 4.22 22.08 -4.06
C CYS A 355 2.94 21.32 -4.35
N ARG A 356 2.33 21.63 -5.50
CA ARG A 356 1.23 20.86 -6.07
C ARG A 356 1.69 19.43 -6.39
N THR A 357 0.79 18.46 -6.19
CA THR A 357 1.06 17.05 -6.47
C THR A 357 0.79 16.76 -7.94
N MET A 358 1.88 16.62 -8.71
CA MET A 358 1.80 16.20 -10.11
C MET A 358 1.30 14.75 -10.19
N ARG A 359 0.19 14.53 -10.91
CA ARG A 359 -0.41 13.22 -11.10
C ARG A 359 0.17 12.54 -12.32
N CYS A 360 0.62 11.32 -12.13
CA CYS A 360 0.94 10.39 -13.21
C CYS A 360 -0.27 9.51 -13.53
N ARG A 361 -0.11 8.47 -14.37
CA ARG A 361 -1.16 7.49 -14.67
C ARG A 361 -1.43 6.46 -13.56
N LEU A 362 -0.88 6.63 -12.36
CA LEU A 362 -1.16 5.75 -11.23
C LEU A 362 -2.64 5.72 -10.84
N PRO A 363 -3.38 6.86 -10.78
CA PRO A 363 -4.81 6.87 -10.48
C PRO A 363 -5.69 6.15 -11.50
N ASN A 364 -5.14 5.75 -12.66
CA ASN A 364 -5.88 4.93 -13.62
C ASN A 364 -6.08 3.50 -13.15
N VAL A 365 -5.36 3.06 -12.10
CA VAL A 365 -5.58 1.75 -11.50
C VAL A 365 -6.73 1.85 -10.52
N ASP A 366 -7.80 1.10 -10.78
CA ASP A 366 -8.91 0.94 -9.86
C ASP A 366 -8.44 0.14 -8.64
N PRO A 367 -8.49 0.72 -7.42
CA PRO A 367 -8.01 0.06 -6.21
C PRO A 367 -8.84 -1.17 -5.79
N ALA A 368 -10.10 -1.29 -6.23
CA ALA A 368 -10.96 -2.41 -5.89
C ALA A 368 -10.74 -3.63 -6.79
N THR A 369 -10.35 -3.40 -8.06
CA THR A 369 -10.20 -4.46 -9.06
C THR A 369 -8.75 -4.72 -9.48
N GLY A 370 -7.85 -3.77 -9.23
CA GLY A 370 -6.47 -3.80 -9.74
C GLY A 370 -6.37 -3.64 -11.25
N ILE A 371 -7.47 -3.29 -11.93
CA ILE A 371 -7.52 -3.09 -13.37
C ILE A 371 -7.12 -1.65 -13.69
N ARG A 372 -6.18 -1.49 -14.63
CA ARG A 372 -5.75 -0.19 -15.11
C ARG A 372 -6.60 0.25 -16.29
N HIS A 373 -7.30 1.36 -16.14
CA HIS A 373 -7.98 2.01 -17.25
C HIS A 373 -6.97 2.69 -18.19
N ALA A 374 -7.26 2.66 -19.50
CA ALA A 374 -6.30 3.11 -20.52
C ALA A 374 -6.01 4.62 -20.47
N SER A 375 -7.04 5.45 -20.22
CA SER A 375 -6.95 6.92 -20.26
C SER A 375 -7.40 7.60 -18.97
N GLU A 376 -8.53 7.21 -18.39
CA GLU A 376 -9.08 7.84 -17.19
C GLU A 376 -8.47 7.38 -15.87
N PRO A 377 -8.41 8.26 -14.85
CA PRO A 377 -8.82 9.68 -14.88
C PRO A 377 -7.73 10.64 -15.42
N ASP A 378 -6.57 10.15 -15.87
CA ASP A 378 -5.45 10.98 -16.37
C ASP A 378 -5.87 11.94 -17.49
N ARG A 379 -6.65 11.49 -18.48
CA ARG A 379 -7.13 12.36 -19.57
C ARG A 379 -8.02 13.48 -19.04
N THR A 380 -9.01 13.15 -18.22
CA THR A 380 -9.93 14.14 -17.64
C THR A 380 -9.18 15.15 -16.78
N LEU A 381 -8.33 14.71 -15.86
CA LEU A 381 -7.53 15.62 -15.05
C LEU A 381 -6.65 16.53 -15.93
N LYS A 382 -6.00 16.00 -16.98
CA LYS A 382 -5.17 16.80 -17.87
C LYS A 382 -5.93 17.83 -18.70
N SER A 383 -7.24 17.70 -18.91
CA SER A 383 -7.98 18.68 -19.70
C SER A 383 -8.14 20.02 -18.98
N TYR A 384 -8.12 20.05 -17.65
CA TYR A 384 -8.36 21.27 -16.87
C TYR A 384 -7.38 21.50 -15.71
N ARG A 385 -6.56 20.51 -15.31
CA ARG A 385 -5.65 20.61 -14.15
C ARG A 385 -4.16 20.73 -14.47
N ARG A 386 -3.80 21.08 -15.71
CA ARG A 386 -2.41 21.44 -16.07
C ARG A 386 -2.13 22.89 -15.70
N ILE A 387 -2.10 23.15 -14.40
CA ILE A 387 -2.07 24.50 -13.83
C ILE A 387 -0.68 24.93 -13.35
N ASP A 388 0.25 24.00 -13.14
CA ASP A 388 1.56 24.33 -12.57
C ASP A 388 2.58 24.65 -13.69
N PRO A 389 3.17 25.86 -13.70
CA PRO A 389 4.13 26.28 -14.72
C PRO A 389 5.44 25.49 -14.69
N GLY A 390 5.75 24.79 -13.60
CA GLY A 390 6.91 23.91 -13.47
C GLY A 390 6.81 22.62 -14.26
N ASP A 391 5.59 22.19 -14.61
CA ASP A 391 5.36 21.06 -15.50
C ASP A 391 4.03 21.19 -16.26
N PRO A 392 4.03 21.82 -17.45
CA PRO A 392 2.81 22.10 -18.20
C PRO A 392 2.17 20.86 -18.83
N THR A 393 2.73 19.66 -18.61
CA THR A 393 2.30 18.41 -19.25
C THR A 393 1.42 17.54 -18.36
N ASN A 394 1.60 17.61 -17.04
CA ASN A 394 0.92 16.75 -16.08
C ASN A 394 -0.12 17.54 -15.28
N ALA A 395 -1.17 16.83 -14.86
CA ALA A 395 -2.22 17.42 -14.05
C ALA A 395 -1.82 17.53 -12.57
N CYS A 396 -2.40 18.50 -11.85
CA CYS A 396 -2.21 18.68 -10.41
C CYS A 396 -3.47 18.24 -9.63
N LEU A 397 -3.28 17.44 -8.59
CA LEU A 397 -4.35 17.10 -7.64
C LEU A 397 -3.77 16.75 -6.26
N GLY A 398 -4.12 17.56 -5.26
CA GLY A 398 -3.57 17.51 -3.91
C GLY A 398 -2.25 18.26 -3.79
N MET A 399 -1.75 18.38 -2.56
CA MET A 399 -0.55 19.15 -2.22
C MET A 399 0.44 18.29 -1.43
N GLN A 400 1.72 18.48 -1.71
CA GLN A 400 2.82 17.88 -0.95
C GLN A 400 3.20 18.77 0.22
N CYS A 401 3.40 18.19 1.39
CA CYS A 401 3.63 18.91 2.63
C CYS A 401 4.87 18.42 3.37
N VAL A 402 5.43 19.33 4.17
CA VAL A 402 6.52 19.12 5.12
C VAL A 402 6.10 19.76 6.43
N ALA A 403 6.23 19.04 7.54
CA ALA A 403 5.97 19.62 8.86
C ALA A 403 7.17 20.47 9.33
N ALA A 404 6.89 21.55 10.05
CA ALA A 404 7.93 22.41 10.64
C ALA A 404 8.65 21.76 11.84
N VAL A 405 8.13 20.63 12.34
CA VAL A 405 8.72 19.81 13.40
C VAL A 405 8.89 18.38 12.90
N GLN A 406 9.81 17.62 13.52
CA GLN A 406 10.11 16.25 13.10
C GLN A 406 9.12 15.22 13.63
N GLU A 407 8.49 15.50 14.78
CA GLU A 407 7.60 14.56 15.46
C GLU A 407 6.39 15.28 16.04
N PHE A 408 5.19 14.76 15.78
CA PHE A 408 3.92 15.22 16.34
C PHE A 408 2.83 14.18 16.11
N VAL A 409 1.65 14.40 16.70
CA VAL A 409 0.47 13.54 16.51
C VAL A 409 -0.60 14.32 15.76
N ILE A 410 -1.24 13.68 14.79
CA ILE A 410 -2.41 14.20 14.08
C ILE A 410 -3.61 13.28 14.29
N CYS A 411 -4.78 13.88 14.52
CA CYS A 411 -6.03 13.18 14.76
C CYS A 411 -7.10 13.57 13.73
N VAL A 412 -8.01 12.64 13.45
CA VAL A 412 -9.25 12.96 12.73
C VAL A 412 -10.07 13.97 13.52
N GLY A 413 -10.53 15.01 12.83
CA GLY A 413 -11.27 16.13 13.39
C GLY A 413 -10.41 17.32 13.84
N ASP A 414 -9.08 17.20 13.80
CA ASP A 414 -8.18 18.34 14.02
C ASP A 414 -8.48 19.46 13.03
N THR A 415 -8.39 20.69 13.51
CA THR A 415 -8.68 21.90 12.75
C THR A 415 -7.46 22.29 11.92
N ILE A 416 -7.69 22.70 10.68
CA ILE A 416 -6.67 23.25 9.79
C ILE A 416 -7.00 24.72 9.54
N SER A 417 -6.08 25.61 9.90
CA SER A 417 -6.15 27.05 9.61
C SER A 417 -5.10 27.44 8.59
N LEU A 418 -5.44 28.39 7.71
CA LEU A 418 -4.53 28.92 6.70
C LEU A 418 -3.66 30.03 7.30
N LEU A 419 -2.35 29.93 7.14
CA LEU A 419 -1.40 30.96 7.60
C LEU A 419 -0.93 31.84 6.44
N GLU A 420 -0.70 31.24 5.27
CA GLU A 420 -0.15 31.94 4.11
C GLU A 420 -0.68 31.33 2.81
N THR A 421 -0.98 32.20 1.84
CA THR A 421 -1.30 31.84 0.46
C THR A 421 -0.27 32.37 -0.52
N GLY A 422 -0.11 31.71 -1.65
CA GLY A 422 0.76 32.15 -2.73
C GLY A 422 0.80 31.16 -3.89
N GLU A 423 1.64 31.47 -4.87
CA GLU A 423 1.81 30.60 -6.03
C GLU A 423 2.79 29.45 -5.78
N HIS A 424 2.56 28.35 -6.49
CA HIS A 424 3.52 27.25 -6.59
C HIS A 424 4.10 27.13 -7.98
N ARG A 425 5.33 26.63 -8.02
CA ARG A 425 6.02 26.19 -9.22
C ARG A 425 6.76 24.91 -8.92
N TYR A 426 6.29 23.81 -9.49
CA TYR A 426 6.85 22.48 -9.28
C TYR A 426 8.29 22.39 -9.80
N ILE A 427 9.19 21.88 -8.98
CA ILE A 427 10.56 21.57 -9.38
C ILE A 427 10.66 20.06 -9.63
N LYS A 428 11.07 19.67 -10.84
CA LYS A 428 11.23 18.26 -11.24
C LYS A 428 12.36 17.60 -10.45
N MET A 429 12.26 16.27 -10.26
CA MET A 429 13.38 15.51 -9.68
C MET A 429 14.58 15.58 -10.62
N LEU A 430 15.67 16.13 -10.11
CA LEU A 430 16.96 16.23 -10.78
C LEU A 430 17.63 14.87 -10.85
N ASN A 431 18.47 14.67 -11.86
CA ASN A 431 19.38 13.54 -11.90
C ASN A 431 20.45 13.68 -10.80
N PRO A 432 21.07 12.58 -10.35
CA PRO A 432 22.20 12.66 -9.43
C PRO A 432 23.26 13.63 -9.98
N GLY A 433 23.61 14.66 -9.20
CA GLY A 433 24.61 15.68 -9.57
C GLY A 433 24.12 16.84 -10.44
N GLU A 434 22.84 16.85 -10.86
CA GLU A 434 22.25 17.98 -11.58
C GLU A 434 21.87 19.08 -10.58
N VAL A 435 22.44 20.28 -10.76
CA VAL A 435 22.16 21.49 -9.95
C VAL A 435 21.23 22.40 -10.74
N VAL A 436 20.18 22.90 -10.10
CA VAL A 436 19.36 23.98 -10.66
C VAL A 436 19.81 25.29 -10.02
N GLU A 437 20.14 26.30 -10.82
CA GLU A 437 20.46 27.63 -10.31
C GLU A 437 19.29 28.17 -9.46
N GLY A 438 19.59 28.57 -8.22
CA GLY A 438 18.58 29.02 -7.24
C GLY A 438 18.01 27.91 -6.34
N VAL A 439 18.58 26.69 -6.36
CA VAL A 439 18.27 25.56 -5.46
C VAL A 439 19.51 25.16 -4.66
#